data_AF-A0AAX6PT72-F1
#
_entry.id   AF-A0AAX6PT72-F1
#
_cell.length_a   1.000
_cell.length_b   1.000
_cell.length_c   1.000
_cell.angle_alpha   90.00
_cell.angle_beta   90.00
_cell.angle_gamma   90.00
#
_symmetry.space_group_name_H-M   'P 1'
#
loop_
_entity.id
_entity.type
_entity.pdbx_description
1 polymer ?
#
loop_
_entity_poly.entity_id
_entity_poly.type
_entity_poly.pdbx_seq_one_letter_code
_entity_poly.pdbx_strand_id
1 'polypeptide(L)'
;MEHGMNVLHDFGIQSTRYLQRPYWWVRDTDYYGNASVPLIKQFPVTCETGPGSPSGHAMGAAGVYYVMVTSTLSIFRGKKKPTYRFRCLNITLWSVFWAVQLNVCLSRIYLAAHFPHQVVAGVLSGIAVAETFHHIRGIYDASLRKYLLVTFLLFSFAVGFYLLLRALGVDLLWTLDKAKQWCERPEWVHIDTTPFASLLKNLGTLLGLGLALHSDMYRAGCCGWLSRRLPFRLACIGVSLVLLHLLDALRPPARAELVFYVLSFCKSAAVPLACVSFIPCCLARLLGQSRRKAQ
;
A
#
# COMPACT_ATOMS: atom_id res chain seq x y z
N MET A 1 21.84 32.46 9.09
CA MET A 1 20.50 31.94 8.73
C MET A 1 20.34 31.79 7.23
N GLU A 2 20.66 32.80 6.42
CA GLU A 2 20.59 32.72 4.94
C GLU A 2 21.42 31.58 4.33
N HIS A 3 22.63 31.34 4.82
CA HIS A 3 23.47 30.25 4.31
C HIS A 3 22.88 28.85 4.60
N GLY A 4 22.17 28.68 5.73
CA GLY A 4 21.47 27.43 6.05
C GLY A 4 20.18 27.24 5.23
N MET A 5 19.51 28.34 4.88
CA MET A 5 18.34 28.32 3.99
C MET A 5 18.72 27.95 2.55
N ASN A 6 19.87 28.44 2.05
CA ASN A 6 20.35 28.10 0.71
C ASN A 6 20.76 26.62 0.60
N VAL A 7 21.40 26.06 1.63
CA VAL A 7 21.74 24.62 1.66
C VAL A 7 20.48 23.74 1.73
N LEU A 8 19.47 24.13 2.50
CA LEU A 8 18.18 23.43 2.55
C LEU A 8 17.41 23.55 1.22
N HIS A 9 17.50 24.70 0.56
CA HIS A 9 16.92 24.95 -0.75
C HIS A 9 17.57 24.08 -1.83
N ASP A 10 18.91 24.05 -1.89
CA ASP A 10 19.66 23.24 -2.85
C ASP A 10 19.49 21.73 -2.59
N PHE A 11 19.47 21.31 -1.32
CA PHE A 11 19.14 19.94 -0.94
C PHE A 11 17.70 19.58 -1.32
N GLY A 12 16.75 20.51 -1.15
CA GLY A 12 15.37 20.37 -1.58
C GLY A 12 15.26 20.18 -3.10
N ILE A 13 15.94 21.02 -3.88
CA ILE A 13 16.01 20.93 -5.34
C ILE A 13 16.64 19.60 -5.79
N GLN A 14 17.73 19.17 -5.15
CA GLN A 14 18.38 17.92 -5.51
C GLN A 14 17.55 16.69 -5.12
N SER A 15 16.81 16.77 -4.02
CA SER A 15 15.86 15.73 -3.58
C SER A 15 14.64 15.65 -4.49
N THR A 16 14.12 16.79 -4.98
CA THR A 16 12.97 16.79 -5.91
C THR A 16 13.30 16.09 -7.23
N ARG A 17 14.56 16.11 -7.70
CA ARG A 17 14.99 15.36 -8.91
C ARG A 17 14.74 13.85 -8.81
N TYR A 18 14.97 13.24 -7.64
CA TYR A 18 14.68 11.82 -7.43
C TYR A 18 13.19 11.51 -7.34
N LEU A 19 12.37 12.53 -7.01
CA LEU A 19 10.92 12.43 -6.87
C LEU A 19 10.16 12.74 -8.18
N GLN A 20 10.86 13.12 -9.24
CA GLN A 20 10.28 13.41 -10.55
C GLN A 20 9.64 12.17 -11.19
N ARG A 21 8.67 12.41 -12.08
CA ARG A 21 8.10 11.39 -12.98
C ARG A 21 8.59 11.64 -14.40
N PRO A 22 8.74 10.60 -15.23
CA PRO A 22 9.21 10.78 -16.62
C PRO A 22 8.41 11.82 -17.42
N TYR A 23 7.08 11.85 -17.28
CA TYR A 23 6.23 12.82 -17.98
C TYR A 23 6.31 14.26 -17.46
N TRP A 24 6.74 14.48 -16.20
CA TRP A 24 7.08 15.82 -15.69
C TRP A 24 8.47 16.22 -16.20
N TRP A 25 9.43 15.32 -16.01
CA TRP A 25 10.84 15.56 -16.30
C TRP A 25 11.09 15.93 -17.77
N VAL A 26 10.42 15.26 -18.71
CA VAL A 26 10.59 15.51 -20.15
C VAL A 26 10.22 16.94 -20.55
N ARG A 27 9.30 17.57 -19.81
CA ARG A 27 8.80 18.94 -20.05
C ARG A 27 9.60 19.99 -19.29
N ASP A 28 10.08 19.62 -18.10
CA ASP A 28 10.82 20.52 -17.21
C ASP A 28 12.33 20.56 -17.52
N THR A 29 12.86 19.63 -18.32
CA THR A 29 14.31 19.52 -18.57
C THR A 29 14.77 20.41 -19.73
N ASP A 30 15.87 21.13 -19.50
CA ASP A 30 16.58 21.87 -20.56
C ASP A 30 17.40 20.94 -21.48
N TYR A 31 17.40 19.62 -21.23
CA TYR A 31 18.20 18.65 -21.97
C TYR A 31 17.95 18.69 -23.49
N TYR A 32 16.72 18.98 -23.90
CA TYR A 32 16.37 19.04 -25.32
C TYR A 32 16.74 20.36 -25.99
N GLY A 33 17.06 21.43 -25.23
CA GLY A 33 17.39 22.74 -25.80
C GLY A 33 16.37 23.21 -26.84
N ASN A 34 16.82 23.40 -28.09
CA ASN A 34 15.97 23.79 -29.22
C ASN A 34 15.34 22.60 -29.97
N ALA A 35 15.63 21.37 -29.59
CA ALA A 35 15.06 20.17 -30.20
C ALA A 35 13.63 19.92 -29.72
N SER A 36 12.82 19.25 -30.53
CA SER A 36 11.46 18.89 -30.17
C SER A 36 11.45 17.92 -28.98
N VAL A 37 10.80 18.32 -27.89
CA VAL A 37 10.58 17.48 -26.72
C VAL A 37 9.80 16.21 -27.12
N PRO A 38 10.24 15.00 -26.73
CA PRO A 38 9.55 13.78 -27.10
C PRO A 38 8.16 13.72 -26.46
N LEU A 39 7.16 13.38 -27.28
CA LEU A 39 5.77 13.27 -26.83
C LEU A 39 5.59 11.95 -26.06
N ILE A 40 5.39 12.06 -24.75
CA ILE A 40 5.01 10.92 -23.91
C ILE A 40 3.49 10.78 -23.94
N LYS A 41 3.00 9.64 -24.43
CA LYS A 41 1.57 9.31 -24.39
C LYS A 41 1.13 9.08 -22.96
N GLN A 42 0.12 9.83 -22.52
CA GLN A 42 -0.47 9.69 -21.20
C GLN A 42 -1.75 8.85 -21.24
N PHE A 43 -2.01 8.15 -20.14
CA PHE A 43 -3.21 7.36 -19.92
C PHE A 43 -3.87 7.80 -18.60
N PRO A 44 -5.14 7.44 -18.33
CA PRO A 44 -5.81 7.80 -17.07
C PRO A 44 -5.03 7.41 -15.81
N VAL A 45 -4.21 6.35 -15.87
CA VAL A 45 -3.38 5.86 -14.77
C VAL A 45 -1.99 6.53 -14.67
N THR A 46 -1.62 7.39 -15.62
CA THR A 46 -0.31 8.05 -15.67
C THR A 46 -0.23 9.26 -14.71
N CYS A 47 -1.34 9.99 -14.55
CA CYS A 47 -1.40 11.27 -13.83
C CYS A 47 -1.58 11.14 -12.30
N GLU A 48 -0.78 10.29 -11.67
CA GLU A 48 -0.77 10.21 -10.21
C GLU A 48 -0.14 11.46 -9.58
N THR A 49 -0.68 11.86 -8.42
CA THR A 49 -0.34 13.14 -7.75
C THR A 49 0.77 13.03 -6.71
N GLY A 50 1.16 11.81 -6.33
CA GLY A 50 2.28 11.55 -5.42
C GLY A 50 3.65 11.55 -6.12
N PRO A 51 4.74 11.71 -5.36
CA PRO A 51 6.10 11.66 -5.89
C PRO A 51 6.41 10.33 -6.57
N GLY A 52 7.35 10.34 -7.52
CA GLY A 52 7.73 9.16 -8.29
C GLY A 52 8.59 8.14 -7.53
N SER A 53 9.20 8.49 -6.41
CA SER A 53 10.12 7.60 -5.68
C SER A 53 9.74 7.42 -4.21
N PRO A 54 9.80 6.19 -3.67
CA PRO A 54 9.89 4.92 -4.40
C PRO A 54 8.56 4.58 -5.10
N SER A 55 8.58 3.68 -6.08
CA SER A 55 7.34 3.22 -6.72
C SER A 55 6.46 2.45 -5.74
N GLY A 56 5.33 3.03 -5.34
CA GLY A 56 4.37 2.41 -4.42
C GLY A 56 3.77 1.10 -4.95
N HIS A 57 3.61 0.98 -6.27
CA HIS A 57 3.12 -0.24 -6.93
C HIS A 57 4.14 -1.37 -6.80
N ALA A 58 5.42 -1.10 -7.09
CA ALA A 58 6.49 -2.08 -6.95
C ALA A 58 6.73 -2.46 -5.48
N MET A 59 6.70 -1.47 -4.58
CA MET A 59 6.82 -1.67 -3.14
C MET A 59 5.71 -2.54 -2.56
N GLY A 60 4.45 -2.22 -2.88
CA GLY A 60 3.29 -2.99 -2.41
C GLY A 60 3.29 -4.42 -2.93
N ALA A 61 3.56 -4.61 -4.23
CA ALA A 61 3.68 -5.93 -4.82
C ALA A 61 4.82 -6.74 -4.19
N ALA A 62 6.02 -6.16 -4.07
CA ALA A 62 7.15 -6.82 -3.44
C ALA A 62 6.84 -7.23 -1.99
N GLY A 63 6.29 -6.32 -1.18
CA GLY A 63 5.95 -6.62 0.21
C GLY A 63 4.95 -7.78 0.35
N VAL A 64 3.82 -7.73 -0.38
CA VAL A 64 2.77 -8.76 -0.28
C VAL A 64 3.27 -10.11 -0.79
N TYR A 65 3.84 -10.16 -1.99
CA TYR A 65 4.27 -11.44 -2.57
C TYR A 65 5.46 -12.04 -1.82
N TYR A 66 6.35 -11.22 -1.25
CA TYR A 66 7.45 -11.72 -0.40
C TYR A 66 6.91 -12.41 0.85
N VAL A 67 5.94 -11.80 1.54
CA VAL A 67 5.28 -12.42 2.71
C VAL A 67 4.55 -13.70 2.30
N MET A 68 3.87 -13.73 1.15
CA MET A 68 3.18 -14.93 0.68
C MET A 68 4.15 -16.08 0.39
N VAL A 69 5.26 -15.82 -0.30
CA VAL A 69 6.29 -16.82 -0.62
C VAL A 69 6.94 -17.35 0.65
N THR A 70 7.43 -16.46 1.53
CA THR A 70 8.09 -16.85 2.78
C THR A 70 7.16 -17.61 3.72
N SER A 71 5.91 -17.17 3.87
CA SER A 71 4.90 -17.86 4.67
C SER A 71 4.60 -19.25 4.13
N THR A 72 4.42 -19.38 2.81
CA THR A 72 4.17 -20.68 2.17
C THR A 72 5.35 -21.61 2.38
N LEU A 73 6.57 -21.15 2.14
CA LEU A 73 7.78 -21.93 2.37
C LEU A 73 7.94 -22.36 3.83
N SER A 74 7.59 -21.49 4.78
CA SER A 74 7.65 -21.82 6.21
C SER A 74 6.70 -22.97 6.59
N ILE A 75 5.50 -23.01 5.99
CA ILE A 75 4.50 -24.06 6.21
C ILE A 75 4.98 -25.41 5.64
N PHE A 76 5.55 -25.40 4.43
CA PHE A 76 6.00 -26.62 3.75
C PHE A 76 7.36 -27.14 4.22
N ARG A 77 8.22 -26.28 4.80
CA ARG A 77 9.55 -26.65 5.29
C ARG A 77 9.48 -27.69 6.41
N GLY A 78 8.51 -27.57 7.33
CA GLY A 78 8.34 -28.49 8.46
C GLY A 78 9.62 -28.70 9.30
N LYS A 79 9.67 -29.77 10.12
CA LYS A 79 10.86 -30.18 10.90
C LYS A 79 11.79 -31.16 10.17
N LYS A 80 11.50 -31.52 8.91
CA LYS A 80 12.20 -32.57 8.16
C LYS A 80 13.30 -31.98 7.26
N LYS A 81 14.32 -32.79 6.92
CA LYS A 81 15.38 -32.40 5.98
C LYS A 81 14.78 -31.98 4.63
N PRO A 82 15.33 -30.95 3.96
CA PRO A 82 14.80 -30.44 2.71
C PRO A 82 14.79 -31.55 1.65
N THR A 83 13.60 -31.96 1.24
CA THR A 83 13.38 -32.96 0.18
C THR A 83 13.51 -32.29 -1.20
N TYR A 84 13.81 -33.05 -2.25
CA TYR A 84 13.80 -32.56 -3.65
C TYR A 84 12.53 -31.74 -3.98
N ARG A 85 11.36 -32.20 -3.51
CA ARG A 85 10.08 -31.48 -3.66
C ARG A 85 10.09 -30.06 -3.04
N PHE A 86 10.72 -29.89 -1.87
CA PHE A 86 10.85 -28.58 -1.23
C PHE A 86 11.76 -27.65 -2.04
N ARG A 87 12.85 -28.17 -2.60
CA ARG A 87 13.74 -27.39 -3.47
C ARG A 87 13.02 -26.93 -4.74
N CYS A 88 12.26 -27.81 -5.38
CA CYS A 88 11.44 -27.48 -6.54
C CYS A 88 10.38 -26.41 -6.21
N LEU A 89 9.68 -26.55 -5.08
CA LEU A 89 8.73 -25.54 -4.60
C LEU A 89 9.39 -24.18 -4.35
N ASN A 90 10.57 -24.18 -3.71
CA ASN A 90 11.33 -22.97 -3.45
C ASN A 90 11.69 -22.24 -4.74
N ILE A 91 12.25 -22.95 -5.71
CA ILE A 91 12.58 -22.39 -7.03
C ILE A 91 11.32 -21.84 -7.68
N THR A 92 10.24 -22.62 -7.72
CA THR A 92 8.98 -22.22 -8.36
C THR A 92 8.41 -20.94 -7.76
N LEU A 93 8.31 -20.86 -6.44
CA LEU A 93 7.74 -19.69 -5.75
C LEU A 93 8.58 -18.43 -5.95
N TRP A 94 9.90 -18.53 -5.88
CA TRP A 94 10.79 -17.39 -6.15
C TRP A 94 10.78 -16.97 -7.62
N SER A 95 10.71 -17.92 -8.56
CA SER A 95 10.55 -17.61 -9.98
C SER A 95 9.25 -16.87 -10.24
N VAL A 96 8.13 -17.29 -9.64
CA VAL A 96 6.84 -16.59 -9.74
C VAL A 96 6.94 -15.19 -9.13
N PHE A 97 7.57 -15.05 -7.96
CA PHE A 97 7.80 -13.74 -7.35
C PHE A 97 8.51 -12.78 -8.30
N TRP A 98 9.66 -13.19 -8.85
CA TRP A 98 10.43 -12.33 -9.76
C TRP A 98 9.70 -12.04 -11.07
N ALA A 99 8.95 -12.99 -11.61
CA ALA A 99 8.12 -12.77 -12.80
C ALA A 99 7.04 -11.70 -12.55
N VAL A 100 6.37 -11.75 -11.39
CA VAL A 100 5.40 -10.72 -11.01
C VAL A 100 6.07 -9.37 -10.81
N GLN A 101 7.21 -9.31 -10.11
CA GLN A 101 7.93 -8.04 -9.92
C GLN A 101 8.39 -7.43 -11.24
N LEU A 102 8.90 -8.25 -12.16
CA LEU A 102 9.31 -7.80 -13.48
C LEU A 102 8.12 -7.20 -14.24
N ASN A 103 6.97 -7.87 -14.24
CA ASN A 103 5.77 -7.38 -14.92
C ASN A 103 5.27 -6.06 -14.33
N VAL A 104 5.21 -5.95 -13.00
CA VAL A 104 4.83 -4.70 -12.31
C VAL A 104 5.82 -3.59 -12.64
N CYS A 105 7.13 -3.82 -12.53
CA CYS A 105 8.15 -2.82 -12.83
C CYS A 105 8.07 -2.35 -14.29
N LEU A 106 7.99 -3.28 -15.24
CA LEU A 106 7.89 -2.97 -16.67
C LEU A 106 6.63 -2.17 -16.96
N SER A 107 5.46 -2.54 -16.42
CA SER A 107 4.22 -1.80 -16.64
C SER A 107 4.35 -0.32 -16.25
N ARG A 108 5.06 -0.03 -15.14
CA ARG A 108 5.25 1.33 -14.61
C ARG A 108 6.27 2.14 -15.40
N ILE A 109 7.28 1.48 -15.96
CA ILE A 109 8.24 2.08 -16.89
C ILE A 109 7.57 2.38 -18.24
N TYR A 110 6.81 1.43 -18.80
CA TYR A 110 6.12 1.60 -20.08
C TYR A 110 5.03 2.68 -20.04
N LEU A 111 4.36 2.85 -18.90
CA LEU A 111 3.41 3.95 -18.68
C LEU A 111 4.10 5.31 -18.47
N ALA A 112 5.43 5.36 -18.51
CA ALA A 112 6.23 6.55 -18.21
C ALA A 112 5.87 7.19 -16.85
N ALA A 113 5.42 6.37 -15.90
CA ALA A 113 5.02 6.81 -14.57
C ALA A 113 6.21 6.82 -13.58
N HIS A 114 7.22 5.98 -13.83
CA HIS A 114 8.41 5.85 -12.99
C HIS A 114 9.68 5.62 -13.80
N PHE A 115 10.81 6.07 -13.25
CA PHE A 115 12.14 5.72 -13.75
C PHE A 115 12.58 4.32 -13.24
N PRO A 116 13.51 3.64 -13.94
CA PRO A 116 14.00 2.31 -13.54
C PRO A 116 14.53 2.26 -12.10
N HIS A 117 15.28 3.26 -11.66
CA HIS A 117 15.81 3.30 -10.30
C HIS A 117 14.71 3.39 -9.23
N GLN A 118 13.58 4.04 -9.52
CA GLN A 118 12.46 4.20 -8.58
C GLN A 118 11.68 2.91 -8.38
N VAL A 119 11.53 2.10 -9.45
CA VAL A 119 10.89 0.78 -9.33
C VAL A 119 11.79 -0.21 -8.61
N VAL A 120 13.11 -0.18 -8.85
CA VAL A 120 14.09 -1.00 -8.11
C VAL A 120 14.09 -0.63 -6.63
N ALA A 121 14.16 0.67 -6.31
CA ALA A 121 14.06 1.15 -4.93
C ALA A 121 12.76 0.69 -4.28
N GLY A 122 11.63 0.76 -5.00
CA GLY A 122 10.34 0.23 -4.54
C GLY A 122 10.39 -1.25 -4.17
N VAL A 123 10.93 -2.11 -5.04
CA VAL A 123 11.06 -3.55 -4.75
C VAL A 123 11.90 -3.79 -3.50
N LEU A 124 13.06 -3.14 -3.39
CA LEU A 124 13.95 -3.28 -2.24
C LEU A 124 13.29 -2.81 -0.94
N SER A 125 12.62 -1.64 -0.96
CA SER A 125 11.87 -1.13 0.18
C SER A 125 10.75 -2.08 0.59
N GLY A 126 10.02 -2.66 -0.37
CA GLY A 126 8.95 -3.62 -0.09
C GLY A 126 9.45 -4.89 0.61
N ILE A 127 10.57 -5.43 0.13
CA ILE A 127 11.24 -6.59 0.75
C ILE A 127 11.73 -6.24 2.15
N ALA A 128 12.38 -5.08 2.32
CA ALA A 128 12.89 -4.63 3.63
C ALA A 128 11.77 -4.45 4.66
N VAL A 129 10.64 -3.88 4.25
CA VAL A 129 9.45 -3.76 5.11
C VAL A 129 8.92 -5.15 5.47
N ALA A 130 8.73 -6.03 4.49
CA ALA A 130 8.23 -7.38 4.74
C ALA A 130 9.12 -8.18 5.71
N GLU A 131 10.44 -8.12 5.52
CA GLU A 131 11.41 -8.79 6.40
C GLU A 131 11.40 -8.18 7.81
N THR A 132 11.32 -6.85 7.92
CA THR A 132 11.24 -6.16 9.21
C THR A 132 10.01 -6.61 10.00
N PHE A 133 8.84 -6.66 9.36
CA PHE A 133 7.60 -7.12 9.99
C PHE A 133 7.61 -8.64 10.31
N HIS A 134 8.43 -9.43 9.63
CA HIS A 134 8.64 -10.84 10.00
C HIS A 134 9.32 -10.99 11.37
N HIS A 135 10.26 -10.10 11.70
CA HIS A 135 10.98 -10.11 12.99
C HIS A 135 10.20 -9.42 14.11
N ILE A 136 9.33 -8.45 13.79
CA ILE A 136 8.53 -7.71 14.78
C ILE A 136 7.20 -8.44 15.06
N ARG A 137 7.23 -9.42 15.96
CA ARG A 137 6.02 -10.17 16.39
C ARG A 137 5.11 -9.40 17.34
N GLY A 138 5.62 -8.35 17.99
CA GLY A 138 4.90 -7.58 19.02
C GLY A 138 3.66 -6.82 18.52
N ILE A 139 3.41 -6.79 17.22
CA ILE A 139 2.22 -6.18 16.61
C ILE A 139 0.96 -6.98 16.98
N TYR A 140 1.04 -8.31 17.00
CA TYR A 140 -0.12 -9.16 17.28
C TYR A 140 -0.51 -9.17 18.77
N ASP A 141 0.44 -8.90 19.66
CA ASP A 141 0.24 -8.88 21.12
C ASP A 141 0.06 -7.45 21.68
N ALA A 142 0.11 -6.43 20.82
CA ALA A 142 -0.05 -5.04 21.24
C ALA A 142 -1.50 -4.77 21.67
N SER A 143 -1.71 -4.07 22.78
CA SER A 143 -3.05 -3.69 23.24
C SER A 143 -3.70 -2.65 22.34
N LEU A 144 -5.04 -2.58 22.33
CA LEU A 144 -5.78 -1.58 21.55
C LEU A 144 -5.34 -0.14 21.86
N ARG A 145 -5.01 0.15 23.13
CA ARG A 145 -4.47 1.46 23.53
C ARG A 145 -3.16 1.80 22.81
N LYS A 146 -2.28 0.81 22.59
CA LYS A 146 -1.04 1.00 21.83
C LYS A 146 -1.33 1.26 20.35
N TYR A 147 -2.28 0.55 19.75
CA TYR A 147 -2.70 0.81 18.37
C TYR A 147 -3.25 2.23 18.20
N LEU A 148 -4.13 2.67 19.10
CA LEU A 148 -4.67 4.03 19.10
C LEU A 148 -3.56 5.07 19.28
N LEU A 149 -2.69 4.87 20.27
CA LEU A 149 -1.58 5.78 20.55
C LEU A 149 -0.62 5.88 19.37
N VAL A 150 -0.19 4.76 18.79
CA VAL A 150 0.73 4.74 17.65
C VAL A 150 0.09 5.39 16.43
N THR A 151 -1.18 5.10 16.14
CA THR A 151 -1.91 5.75 15.04
C THR A 151 -1.98 7.26 15.23
N PHE A 152 -2.31 7.72 16.45
CA PHE A 152 -2.37 9.14 16.78
C PHE A 152 -0.99 9.82 16.70
N LEU A 153 0.06 9.17 17.20
CA LEU A 153 1.44 9.68 17.13
C LEU A 153 1.94 9.79 15.69
N LEU A 154 1.71 8.76 14.87
CA LEU A 154 2.08 8.77 13.45
C LEU A 154 1.33 9.87 12.68
N PHE A 155 0.04 10.05 12.94
CA PHE A 155 -0.75 11.12 12.34
C PHE A 155 -0.22 12.50 12.77
N SER A 156 -0.05 12.71 14.07
CA SER A 156 0.43 13.97 14.63
C SER A 156 1.83 14.31 14.12
N PHE A 157 2.71 13.31 14.03
CA PHE A 157 4.05 13.46 13.44
C PHE A 157 3.98 13.84 11.97
N ALA A 158 3.18 13.15 11.15
CA ALA A 158 3.06 13.45 9.73
C ALA A 158 2.49 14.86 9.47
N VAL A 159 1.45 15.26 10.21
CA VAL A 159 0.87 16.61 10.11
C VAL A 159 1.83 17.66 10.65
N GLY A 160 2.46 17.42 11.80
CA GLY A 160 3.44 18.33 12.39
C GLY A 160 4.65 18.54 11.48
N PHE A 161 5.17 17.48 10.87
CA PHE A 161 6.27 17.54 9.91
C PHE A 161 5.88 18.31 8.64
N TYR A 162 4.67 18.09 8.12
CA TYR A 162 4.15 18.89 7.00
C TYR A 162 4.06 20.38 7.34
N LEU A 163 3.49 20.73 8.51
CA LEU A 163 3.37 22.13 8.93
C LEU A 163 4.75 22.77 9.16
N LEU A 164 5.71 22.02 9.70
CA LEU A 164 7.09 22.47 9.89
C LEU A 164 7.76 22.78 8.54
N LEU A 165 7.69 21.86 7.58
CA LEU A 165 8.27 22.07 6.25
C LEU A 165 7.61 23.25 5.52
N ARG A 166 6.29 23.39 5.66
CA ARG A 166 5.56 24.56 5.15
C ARG A 166 6.03 25.87 5.78
N ALA A 167 6.27 25.88 7.09
CA ALA A 167 6.80 27.05 7.80
C ALA A 167 8.25 27.40 7.37
N LEU A 168 9.04 26.39 6.99
CA LEU A 168 10.38 26.55 6.43
C LEU A 168 10.38 26.92 4.92
N GLY A 169 9.20 27.14 4.33
CA GLY A 169 9.06 27.51 2.91
C GLY A 169 9.17 26.35 1.93
N VAL A 170 9.18 25.10 2.41
CA VAL A 170 9.21 23.90 1.57
C VAL A 170 7.77 23.42 1.34
N ASP A 171 7.27 23.59 0.12
CA ASP A 171 5.94 23.08 -0.24
C ASP A 171 5.99 21.59 -0.56
N LEU A 172 5.20 20.77 0.15
CA LEU A 172 5.05 19.33 -0.10
C LEU A 172 3.98 19.03 -1.15
N LEU A 173 3.09 19.98 -1.42
CA LEU A 173 2.02 19.83 -2.41
C LEU A 173 2.50 20.18 -3.82
N TRP A 174 3.78 20.53 -4.00
CA TRP A 174 4.39 20.82 -5.29
C TRP A 174 4.16 19.70 -6.33
N THR A 175 4.07 18.43 -5.91
CA THR A 175 3.80 17.30 -6.81
C THR A 175 2.37 17.30 -7.33
N LEU A 176 1.41 17.82 -6.56
CA LEU A 176 0.03 18.01 -6.98
C LEU A 176 -0.05 19.09 -8.06
N ASP A 177 0.68 20.19 -7.89
CA ASP A 177 0.71 21.27 -8.87
C ASP A 177 1.39 20.82 -10.16
N LYS A 178 2.48 20.05 -10.07
CA LYS A 178 3.11 19.41 -11.25
C LYS A 178 2.17 18.44 -11.96
N ALA A 179 1.41 17.64 -11.21
CA ALA A 179 0.42 16.74 -11.81
C ALA A 179 -0.69 17.52 -12.54
N LYS A 180 -1.20 18.61 -11.94
CA LYS A 180 -2.20 19.48 -12.58
C LYS A 180 -1.67 20.19 -13.82
N GLN A 181 -0.41 20.62 -13.79
CA GLN A 181 0.22 21.37 -14.86
C GLN A 181 0.52 20.50 -16.09
N TRP A 182 1.03 19.28 -15.87
CA TRP A 182 1.59 18.45 -16.93
C TRP A 182 0.69 17.28 -17.35
N CYS A 183 -0.43 17.05 -16.66
CA CYS A 183 -1.40 16.05 -17.09
C CYS A 183 -2.19 16.54 -18.29
N GLU A 184 -2.36 15.67 -19.30
CA GLU A 184 -3.09 16.00 -20.53
C GLU A 184 -4.57 16.28 -20.28
N ARG A 185 -5.18 15.60 -19.31
CA ARG A 185 -6.58 15.79 -18.95
C ARG A 185 -6.77 16.00 -17.45
N PRO A 186 -7.47 17.06 -17.01
CA PRO A 186 -7.67 17.33 -15.59
C PRO A 186 -8.47 16.22 -14.89
N GLU A 187 -9.33 15.49 -15.62
CA GLU A 187 -10.09 14.35 -15.09
C GLU A 187 -9.23 13.16 -14.64
N TRP A 188 -7.99 13.06 -15.11
CA TRP A 188 -7.05 11.98 -14.74
C TRP A 188 -6.26 12.32 -13.47
N VAL A 189 -6.35 13.56 -12.98
CA VAL A 189 -5.74 13.97 -11.72
C VAL A 189 -6.65 13.53 -10.58
N HIS A 190 -6.30 12.41 -9.95
CA HIS A 190 -7.13 11.83 -8.91
C HIS A 190 -6.67 12.19 -7.50
N ILE A 191 -7.58 12.74 -6.68
CA ILE A 191 -7.33 13.14 -5.28
C ILE A 191 -6.97 11.96 -4.37
N ASP A 192 -7.35 10.75 -4.75
CA ASP A 192 -7.10 9.51 -4.02
C ASP A 192 -5.63 9.06 -4.05
N THR A 193 -4.86 9.57 -5.02
CA THR A 193 -3.42 9.32 -5.16
C THR A 193 -2.56 10.34 -4.41
N THR A 194 -3.19 11.31 -3.72
CA THR A 194 -2.46 12.33 -2.97
C THR A 194 -1.75 11.73 -1.75
N PRO A 195 -0.62 12.31 -1.32
CA PRO A 195 0.09 11.86 -0.12
C PRO A 195 -0.81 11.85 1.13
N PHE A 196 -1.68 12.86 1.27
CA PHE A 196 -2.60 12.96 2.41
C PHE A 196 -3.71 11.90 2.36
N ALA A 197 -4.27 11.61 1.18
CA ALA A 197 -5.20 10.50 1.02
C ALA A 197 -4.53 9.16 1.38
N SER A 198 -3.30 8.93 0.94
CA SER A 198 -2.53 7.72 1.27
C SER A 198 -2.28 7.59 2.78
N LEU A 199 -1.89 8.69 3.45
CA LEU A 199 -1.70 8.74 4.89
C LEU A 199 -2.97 8.32 5.64
N LEU A 200 -4.12 8.92 5.31
CA LEU A 200 -5.39 8.58 5.96
C LEU A 200 -5.83 7.15 5.71
N LYS A 201 -5.63 6.62 4.50
CA LYS A 201 -5.90 5.20 4.20
C LYS A 201 -5.04 4.27 5.05
N ASN A 202 -3.74 4.58 5.23
CA ASN A 202 -2.83 3.78 6.04
C ASN A 202 -3.20 3.83 7.54
N LEU A 203 -3.52 5.01 8.07
CA LEU A 203 -3.97 5.18 9.45
C LEU A 203 -5.31 4.48 9.70
N GLY A 204 -6.25 4.59 8.76
CA GLY A 204 -7.51 3.85 8.81
C GLY A 204 -7.28 2.35 8.84
N THR A 205 -6.40 1.84 7.98
CA THR A 205 -6.04 0.41 7.94
C THR A 205 -5.42 -0.05 9.26
N LEU A 206 -4.49 0.72 9.84
CA LEU A 206 -3.85 0.40 11.11
C LEU A 206 -4.86 0.37 12.27
N LEU A 207 -5.74 1.38 12.34
CA LEU A 207 -6.81 1.44 13.33
C LEU A 207 -7.79 0.28 13.16
N GLY A 208 -8.22 0.03 11.92
CA GLY A 208 -9.14 -1.06 11.57
C GLY A 208 -8.59 -2.41 11.97
N LEU A 209 -7.29 -2.66 11.73
CA LEU A 209 -6.61 -3.88 12.17
C LEU A 209 -6.55 -3.98 13.69
N GLY A 210 -6.23 -2.88 14.39
CA GLY A 210 -6.23 -2.83 15.86
C GLY A 210 -7.60 -3.18 16.46
N LEU A 211 -8.67 -2.62 15.91
CA LEU A 211 -10.06 -2.94 16.29
C LEU A 211 -10.43 -4.39 15.97
N ALA A 212 -10.00 -4.88 14.80
CA ALA A 212 -10.25 -6.23 14.36
C ALA A 212 -9.68 -7.25 15.37
N LEU A 213 -8.39 -7.15 15.67
CA LEU A 213 -7.68 -8.09 16.55
C LEU A 213 -8.21 -8.11 17.99
N HIS A 214 -8.76 -6.99 18.48
CA HIS A 214 -9.32 -6.86 19.83
C HIS A 214 -10.82 -7.11 19.93
N SER A 215 -11.51 -7.32 18.80
CA SER A 215 -12.93 -7.64 18.81
C SER A 215 -13.18 -9.07 19.31
N ASP A 216 -14.25 -9.27 20.09
CA ASP A 216 -14.69 -10.62 20.47
C ASP A 216 -15.05 -11.48 19.25
N MET A 217 -15.39 -10.84 18.13
CA MET A 217 -15.65 -11.47 16.84
C MET A 217 -14.43 -12.21 16.30
N TYR A 218 -13.22 -11.63 16.45
CA TYR A 218 -11.98 -12.28 16.05
C TYR A 218 -11.72 -13.55 16.87
N ARG A 219 -11.91 -13.48 18.20
CA ARG A 219 -11.76 -14.64 19.09
C ARG A 219 -12.77 -15.75 18.74
N ALA A 220 -14.02 -15.37 18.43
CA ALA A 220 -15.06 -16.32 18.04
C ALA A 220 -14.82 -16.97 16.67
N GLY A 221 -14.29 -16.23 15.69
CA GLY A 221 -14.07 -16.71 14.31
C GLY A 221 -12.78 -17.50 14.12
N CYS A 222 -11.65 -17.04 14.69
CA CYS A 222 -10.33 -17.59 14.40
C CYS A 222 -9.92 -18.77 15.30
N CYS A 223 -10.42 -18.85 16.53
CA CYS A 223 -10.00 -19.87 17.51
C CYS A 223 -10.81 -21.18 17.44
N GLY A 224 -11.80 -21.30 16.56
CA GLY A 224 -12.59 -22.52 16.39
C GLY A 224 -11.88 -23.59 15.56
N TRP A 225 -12.21 -24.87 15.78
CA TRP A 225 -11.68 -25.99 14.97
C TRP A 225 -11.97 -25.82 13.45
N LEU A 226 -13.08 -25.17 13.11
CA LEU A 226 -13.47 -24.89 11.72
C LEU A 226 -12.43 -24.00 11.00
N SER A 227 -11.76 -23.10 11.71
CA SER A 227 -10.69 -22.22 11.18
C SER A 227 -9.47 -22.97 10.65
N ARG A 228 -9.27 -24.22 11.09
CA ARG A 228 -8.18 -25.09 10.59
C ARG A 228 -8.52 -25.78 9.27
N ARG A 229 -9.79 -25.79 8.86
CA ARG A 229 -10.20 -26.45 7.61
C ARG A 229 -9.87 -25.58 6.40
N LEU A 230 -9.21 -26.17 5.41
CA LEU A 230 -8.93 -25.52 4.13
C LEU A 230 -10.17 -24.91 3.44
N PRO A 231 -11.33 -25.60 3.32
CA PRO A 231 -12.50 -25.02 2.67
C PRO A 231 -13.04 -23.77 3.38
N PHE A 232 -12.94 -23.72 4.71
CA PHE A 232 -13.33 -22.54 5.47
C PHE A 232 -12.43 -21.35 5.15
N ARG A 233 -11.10 -21.56 5.10
CA ARG A 233 -10.14 -20.50 4.75
C ARG A 233 -10.34 -19.99 3.32
N LEU A 234 -10.55 -20.89 2.37
CA LEU A 234 -10.83 -20.53 0.99
C LEU A 234 -12.14 -19.74 0.86
N ALA A 235 -13.18 -20.12 1.62
CA ALA A 235 -14.42 -19.35 1.68
C ALA A 235 -14.20 -17.95 2.27
N CYS A 236 -13.46 -17.83 3.37
CA CYS A 236 -13.11 -16.51 3.95
C CYS A 236 -12.34 -15.64 2.94
N ILE A 237 -11.38 -16.21 2.22
CA ILE A 237 -10.63 -15.50 1.17
C ILE A 237 -11.57 -15.05 0.06
N GLY A 238 -12.41 -15.94 -0.46
CA GLY A 238 -13.35 -15.63 -1.53
C GLY A 238 -14.33 -14.51 -1.16
N VAL A 239 -14.97 -14.61 0.02
CA VAL A 239 -15.89 -13.58 0.51
C VAL A 239 -15.16 -12.26 0.76
N SER A 240 -13.94 -12.29 1.30
CA SER A 240 -13.14 -11.08 1.50
C SER A 240 -12.78 -10.41 0.18
N LEU A 241 -12.41 -11.18 -0.85
CA LEU A 241 -12.11 -10.64 -2.18
C LEU A 241 -13.35 -9.99 -2.82
N VAL A 242 -14.51 -10.64 -2.74
CA VAL A 242 -15.77 -10.07 -3.24
C VAL A 242 -16.10 -8.77 -2.52
N LEU A 243 -15.99 -8.74 -1.19
CA LEU A 243 -16.21 -7.53 -0.41
C LEU A 243 -15.23 -6.42 -0.80
N LEU A 244 -13.94 -6.74 -0.96
CA LEU A 244 -12.93 -5.78 -1.41
C LEU A 244 -13.28 -5.19 -2.78
N HIS A 245 -13.70 -6.01 -3.74
CA HIS A 245 -14.14 -5.52 -5.05
C HIS A 245 -15.38 -4.62 -4.97
N LEU A 246 -16.36 -4.96 -4.12
CA LEU A 246 -17.55 -4.13 -3.91
C LEU A 246 -17.19 -2.80 -3.25
N LEU A 247 -16.34 -2.83 -2.22
CA LEU A 247 -15.85 -1.62 -1.57
C LEU A 247 -15.06 -0.75 -2.56
N ASP A 248 -14.27 -1.34 -3.45
CA ASP A 248 -13.50 -0.60 -4.45
C ASP A 248 -14.40 0.09 -5.49
N ALA A 249 -15.49 -0.57 -5.90
CA ALA A 249 -16.50 0.02 -6.78
C ALA A 249 -17.19 1.25 -6.16
N LEU A 250 -17.28 1.32 -4.82
CA LEU A 250 -17.79 2.48 -4.10
C LEU A 250 -16.73 3.59 -4.05
N ARG A 251 -16.84 4.54 -4.98
CA ARG A 251 -16.01 5.75 -5.01
C ARG A 251 -16.62 6.85 -4.13
N PRO A 252 -15.90 7.38 -3.13
CA PRO A 252 -16.38 8.51 -2.34
C PRO A 252 -16.59 9.76 -3.23
N PRO A 253 -17.58 10.61 -2.93
CA PRO A 253 -17.80 11.84 -3.68
C PRO A 253 -16.59 12.77 -3.56
N ALA A 254 -15.94 13.07 -4.69
CA ALA A 254 -14.71 13.87 -4.74
C ALA A 254 -14.94 15.40 -4.71
N ARG A 255 -16.20 15.87 -4.71
CA ARG A 255 -16.54 17.30 -4.76
C ARG A 255 -16.30 18.04 -3.44
N ALA A 256 -16.29 17.32 -2.32
CA ALA A 256 -16.00 17.87 -1.01
C ALA A 256 -14.79 17.15 -0.42
N GLU A 257 -13.63 17.80 -0.43
CA GLU A 257 -12.33 17.19 -0.05
C GLU A 257 -12.36 16.58 1.36
N LEU A 258 -12.93 17.28 2.34
CA LEU A 258 -13.05 16.78 3.71
C LEU A 258 -13.88 15.49 3.78
N VAL A 259 -15.01 15.46 3.05
CA VAL A 259 -15.89 14.29 2.98
C VAL A 259 -15.16 13.12 2.31
N PHE A 260 -14.41 13.39 1.23
CA PHE A 260 -13.59 12.39 0.57
C PHE A 260 -12.56 11.76 1.52
N TYR A 261 -11.85 12.58 2.30
CA TYR A 261 -10.84 12.12 3.25
C TYR A 261 -11.43 11.29 4.39
N VAL A 262 -12.52 11.76 5.00
CA VAL A 262 -13.21 11.04 6.09
C VAL A 262 -13.75 9.70 5.59
N LEU A 263 -14.44 9.69 4.44
CA LEU A 263 -14.97 8.45 3.87
C LEU A 263 -13.87 7.48 3.44
N SER A 264 -12.75 7.99 2.91
CA SER A 264 -11.58 7.15 2.57
C SER A 264 -10.98 6.51 3.82
N PHE A 265 -10.85 7.27 4.92
CA PHE A 265 -10.41 6.74 6.20
C PHE A 265 -11.36 5.65 6.72
N CYS A 266 -12.67 5.92 6.75
CA CYS A 266 -13.68 4.96 7.19
C CYS A 266 -13.67 3.69 6.34
N LYS A 267 -13.59 3.82 5.00
CA LYS A 267 -13.48 2.70 4.07
C LYS A 267 -12.24 1.86 4.35
N SER A 268 -11.07 2.50 4.53
CA SER A 268 -9.82 1.79 4.85
C SER A 268 -9.83 1.12 6.23
N ALA A 269 -10.51 1.70 7.23
CA ALA A 269 -10.68 1.06 8.53
C ALA A 269 -11.65 -0.12 8.51
N ALA A 270 -12.71 -0.03 7.71
CA ALA A 270 -13.70 -1.09 7.57
C ALA A 270 -13.11 -2.35 6.91
N VAL A 271 -12.14 -2.21 6.00
CA VAL A 271 -11.56 -3.34 5.26
C VAL A 271 -10.92 -4.40 6.18
N PRO A 272 -9.94 -4.08 7.05
CA PRO A 272 -9.37 -5.07 7.97
C PRO A 272 -10.39 -5.58 8.98
N LEU A 273 -11.28 -4.72 9.50
CA LEU A 273 -12.33 -5.11 10.42
C LEU A 273 -13.25 -6.18 9.82
N ALA A 274 -13.61 -6.00 8.56
CA ALA A 274 -14.46 -6.94 7.84
C ALA A 274 -13.73 -8.25 7.51
N CYS A 275 -12.52 -8.17 6.94
CA CYS A 275 -11.78 -9.34 6.47
C CYS A 275 -11.21 -10.19 7.60
N VAL A 276 -10.73 -9.58 8.67
CA VAL A 276 -10.04 -10.27 9.77
C VAL A 276 -11.02 -10.76 10.84
N SER A 277 -12.12 -10.04 11.09
CA SER A 277 -13.03 -10.34 12.20
C SER A 277 -14.44 -10.68 11.78
N PHE A 278 -15.08 -9.82 10.98
CA PHE A 278 -16.50 -10.00 10.63
C PHE A 278 -16.75 -11.26 9.79
N ILE A 279 -16.06 -11.39 8.65
CA ILE A 279 -16.25 -12.49 7.70
C ILE A 279 -15.99 -13.86 8.34
N PRO A 280 -14.85 -14.09 9.02
CA PRO A 280 -14.61 -15.36 9.71
C PRO A 280 -15.66 -15.67 10.77
N CYS A 281 -16.12 -14.66 11.52
CA CYS A 281 -17.16 -14.85 12.55
C CYS A 281 -18.51 -15.24 11.93
N CYS A 282 -18.95 -14.53 10.88
CA CYS A 282 -20.20 -14.81 10.18
C CYS A 282 -20.19 -16.21 9.55
N LEU A 283 -19.12 -16.57 8.83
CA LEU A 283 -18.99 -17.90 8.23
C LEU A 283 -18.95 -19.00 9.29
N ALA A 284 -18.27 -18.77 10.42
CA ALA A 284 -18.23 -19.74 11.52
C ALA A 284 -19.62 -19.97 12.12
N ARG A 285 -20.42 -18.92 12.30
CA ARG A 285 -21.80 -19.02 12.80
C ARG A 285 -22.72 -19.75 11.82
N LEU A 286 -22.67 -19.40 10.53
CA LEU A 286 -23.50 -20.02 9.49
C LEU A 286 -23.22 -21.52 9.36
N LEU A 287 -21.95 -21.91 9.29
CA LEU A 287 -21.54 -23.30 9.17
C LEU A 287 -21.75 -24.08 10.47
N GLY A 288 -21.61 -23.44 11.63
CA GLY A 288 -21.90 -24.03 12.94
C GLY A 288 -23.40 -24.31 13.16
N GLN A 289 -24.28 -23.40 12.72
CA GLN A 289 -25.73 -23.58 12.78
C GLN A 289 -26.21 -24.69 11.82
N SER A 290 -25.63 -24.80 10.63
CA SER A 290 -25.96 -25.87 9.68
C SER A 290 -25.66 -27.26 10.23
N ARG A 291 -24.65 -27.41 11.08
CA ARG A 291 -24.29 -28.70 11.70
C ARG A 291 -25.22 -29.07 12.86
N ARG A 292 -25.68 -28.08 13.64
CA ARG A 292 -26.67 -28.27 14.72
C ARG A 292 -28.07 -28.66 14.23
N LYS A 293 -28.42 -28.34 12.97
CA LYS A 293 -29.69 -28.74 12.35
C LYS A 293 -29.63 -30.12 11.66
N ALA A 294 -28.44 -30.67 11.45
CA ALA A 294 -28.23 -31.94 10.75
C ALA A 294 -27.93 -33.12 11.71
N GLN A 295 -28.06 -32.88 13.02
CA GLN A 295 -27.79 -33.82 14.11
C GLN A 295 -29.03 -33.84 15.02
#